data_AF-A0A967PCS3-F1
#
_entry.id   AF-A0A967PCS3-F1
#
_cell.length_a   1.000
_cell.length_b   1.000
_cell.length_c   1.000
_cell.angle_alpha   90.00
_cell.angle_beta   90.00
_cell.angle_gamma   90.00
#
_symmetry.space_group_name_H-M   'P 1'
#
loop_
_entity.id
_entity.type
_entity.pdbx_description
1 polymer ?
#
loop_
_entity_poly.entity_id
_entity_poly.type
_entity_poly.pdbx_seq_one_letter_code
_entity_poly.pdbx_strand_id
1 'polypeptide(L)'
;CSATGEMACLGGAVQDTCEPGVPAASDATCDGVDDDCDGFLDEDYVSEPTTCGVGACEASGASACTDGVLSDSCQPGEPSEETCGNGVDEDCDGAVDESDAVDARLWYADLDGDGFGDPFGAVLACLPPNGFVADSTDCNDSDATAWAAPGEIQALIFATSTSFEWQLPAEPGSPADTWILRSTAPADFVGAASCLSPASATEGTDGELPPSGSVWYYLVGMANGCADGVAALGSGSGGSTRTGRSCP
;
A
#
# COMPACT_ATOMS: atom_id res chain seq x y z
N CYS A 1 -19.64 58.93 -27.09
CA CYS A 1 -20.04 58.13 -25.92
C CYS A 1 -21.52 58.28 -25.68
N SER A 2 -22.22 57.16 -25.52
CA SER A 2 -23.63 57.17 -25.14
C SER A 2 -23.78 57.94 -23.83
N ALA A 3 -24.76 58.83 -23.78
CA ALA A 3 -25.12 59.57 -22.58
C ALA A 3 -26.65 59.61 -22.48
N THR A 4 -27.16 59.58 -21.26
CA THR A 4 -28.59 59.78 -20.98
C THR A 4 -28.81 61.22 -20.54
N GLY A 5 -29.66 61.93 -21.28
CA GLY A 5 -30.19 63.24 -20.91
C GLY A 5 -31.70 63.19 -20.73
N GLU A 6 -32.24 64.22 -20.10
CA GLU A 6 -33.67 64.44 -19.97
C GLU A 6 -34.11 65.65 -20.80
N MET A 7 -35.35 65.58 -21.29
CA MET A 7 -36.01 66.73 -21.91
C MET A 7 -36.52 67.65 -20.81
N ALA A 8 -35.87 68.79 -20.62
CA ALA A 8 -36.21 69.77 -19.59
C ALA A 8 -36.72 71.07 -20.23
N CYS A 9 -37.74 71.69 -19.62
CA CYS A 9 -38.22 73.01 -20.04
C CYS A 9 -37.46 74.09 -19.25
N LEU A 10 -36.38 74.63 -19.84
CA LEU A 10 -35.54 75.67 -19.24
C LEU A 10 -35.76 76.99 -20.01
N GLY A 11 -36.23 78.03 -19.33
CA GLY A 11 -36.44 79.35 -19.94
C GLY A 11 -37.58 79.43 -20.97
N GLY A 12 -38.54 78.51 -20.95
CA GLY A 12 -39.70 78.51 -21.85
C GLY A 12 -39.46 77.81 -23.19
N ALA A 13 -38.30 77.18 -23.37
CA ALA A 13 -38.01 76.28 -24.49
C ALA A 13 -37.69 74.88 -23.96
N VAL A 14 -38.06 73.86 -24.73
CA VAL A 14 -37.65 72.48 -24.46
C VAL A 14 -36.17 72.36 -24.83
N GLN A 15 -35.33 71.98 -23.88
CA GLN A 15 -33.92 71.70 -24.07
C GLN A 15 -33.68 70.21 -23.82
N ASP A 16 -32.89 69.62 -24.70
CA ASP A 16 -32.30 68.31 -24.47
C ASP A 16 -31.01 68.52 -23.65
N THR A 17 -30.95 67.88 -22.48
CA THR A 17 -29.77 67.94 -21.61
C THR A 17 -28.75 66.85 -21.93
N CYS A 18 -29.01 66.04 -22.96
CA CYS A 18 -28.08 65.02 -23.44
C CYS A 18 -26.86 65.67 -24.09
N GLU A 19 -25.81 65.88 -23.30
CA GLU A 19 -24.49 66.21 -23.81
C GLU A 19 -23.68 64.90 -24.00
N PRO A 20 -23.01 64.71 -25.16
CA PRO A 20 -22.16 63.55 -25.36
C PRO A 20 -21.10 63.41 -24.27
N GLY A 21 -20.93 62.21 -23.73
CA GLY A 21 -19.84 61.91 -22.80
C GLY A 21 -18.48 62.12 -23.46
N VAL A 22 -17.48 62.48 -22.64
CA VAL A 22 -16.08 62.59 -23.08
C VAL A 22 -15.52 61.17 -23.25
N PRO A 23 -14.95 60.83 -24.43
CA PRO A 23 -14.27 59.56 -24.63
C PRO A 23 -13.15 59.29 -23.65
N ALA A 24 -13.04 58.04 -23.19
CA ALA A 24 -11.85 57.51 -22.56
C ALA A 24 -10.69 57.46 -23.57
N ALA A 25 -9.49 57.11 -23.08
CA ALA A 25 -8.30 57.01 -23.92
C ALA A 25 -8.15 55.66 -24.64
N SER A 26 -8.89 54.65 -24.20
CA SER A 26 -8.89 53.25 -24.67
C SER A 26 -10.09 52.53 -24.07
N ASP A 27 -10.61 51.52 -24.75
CA ASP A 27 -11.62 50.60 -24.23
C ASP A 27 -11.00 49.27 -23.75
N ALA A 28 -10.18 49.35 -22.69
CA ALA A 28 -9.35 48.25 -22.19
C ALA A 28 -10.04 47.41 -21.09
N THR A 29 -11.22 47.84 -20.65
CA THR A 29 -12.06 47.10 -19.71
C THR A 29 -12.90 46.08 -20.47
N CYS A 30 -13.33 45.01 -19.79
CA CYS A 30 -14.24 44.02 -20.36
C CYS A 30 -15.60 44.17 -19.68
N ASP A 31 -16.33 45.23 -20.01
CA ASP A 31 -17.62 45.56 -19.42
C ASP A 31 -18.74 45.74 -20.45
N GLY A 32 -18.41 45.63 -21.74
CA GLY A 32 -19.35 45.73 -22.85
C GLY A 32 -19.79 47.18 -23.11
N VAL A 33 -19.00 48.15 -22.69
CA VAL A 33 -19.24 49.57 -22.88
C VAL A 33 -18.13 50.15 -23.76
N ASP A 34 -18.52 50.74 -24.89
CA ASP A 34 -17.65 51.52 -25.78
C ASP A 34 -17.17 52.81 -25.06
N ASP A 35 -16.07 52.68 -24.30
CA ASP A 35 -15.55 53.72 -23.43
C ASP A 35 -14.82 54.84 -24.20
N ASP A 36 -14.17 54.52 -25.32
CA ASP A 36 -13.46 55.47 -26.18
C ASP A 36 -14.26 55.93 -27.41
N CYS A 37 -15.43 55.34 -27.60
CA CYS A 37 -16.52 55.80 -28.44
C CYS A 37 -16.20 55.73 -29.93
N ASP A 38 -15.41 54.75 -30.32
CA ASP A 38 -14.99 54.49 -31.69
C ASP A 38 -15.96 53.55 -32.46
N GLY A 39 -16.91 52.95 -31.73
CA GLY A 39 -17.96 52.08 -32.25
C GLY A 39 -17.67 50.59 -32.14
N PHE A 40 -16.56 50.20 -31.52
CA PHE A 40 -16.28 48.83 -31.10
C PHE A 40 -16.49 48.69 -29.57
N LEU A 41 -16.47 47.45 -29.09
CA LEU A 41 -16.67 47.15 -27.66
C LEU A 41 -15.45 46.37 -27.21
N ASP A 42 -14.84 46.81 -26.11
CA ASP A 42 -13.74 46.16 -25.40
C ASP A 42 -12.55 45.81 -26.34
N GLU A 43 -12.33 46.56 -27.43
CA GLU A 43 -11.37 46.23 -28.49
C GLU A 43 -9.90 46.41 -28.09
N ASP A 44 -9.65 47.21 -27.05
CA ASP A 44 -8.33 47.41 -26.45
C ASP A 44 -8.06 46.44 -25.29
N TYR A 45 -8.96 45.48 -25.02
CA TYR A 45 -8.74 44.45 -24.01
C TYR A 45 -7.51 43.59 -24.33
N VAL A 46 -6.58 43.52 -23.37
CA VAL A 46 -5.38 42.71 -23.48
C VAL A 46 -5.60 41.37 -22.79
N SER A 47 -5.57 40.28 -23.57
CA SER A 47 -5.60 38.92 -23.04
C SER A 47 -4.41 38.63 -22.13
N GLU A 48 -4.72 38.16 -20.92
CA GLU A 48 -3.73 37.76 -19.93
C GLU A 48 -3.60 36.23 -19.89
N PRO A 49 -2.37 35.67 -19.78
CA PRO A 49 -2.18 34.24 -19.64
C PRO A 49 -2.78 33.73 -18.34
N THR A 50 -3.43 32.57 -18.41
CA THR A 50 -4.04 31.89 -17.27
C THR A 50 -3.47 30.47 -17.13
N THR A 51 -3.55 29.92 -15.93
CA THR A 51 -3.14 28.53 -15.63
C THR A 51 -4.20 27.86 -14.78
N CYS A 52 -4.44 26.58 -15.02
CA CYS A 52 -5.44 25.78 -14.33
C CYS A 52 -5.02 24.31 -14.32
N GLY A 53 -5.72 23.48 -13.55
CA GLY A 53 -5.36 22.08 -13.32
C GLY A 53 -4.41 21.90 -12.16
N VAL A 54 -4.13 20.64 -11.82
CA VAL A 54 -3.23 20.20 -10.76
C VAL A 54 -2.39 19.07 -11.35
N GLY A 55 -1.14 18.94 -10.92
CA GLY A 55 -0.31 17.81 -11.31
C GLY A 55 -0.08 17.71 -12.82
N ALA A 56 -0.23 16.50 -13.36
CA ALA A 56 -0.13 16.23 -14.79
C ALA A 56 -1.23 16.92 -15.62
N CYS A 57 -2.32 17.37 -14.99
CA CYS A 57 -3.41 18.07 -15.66
C CYS A 57 -3.20 19.59 -15.73
N GLU A 58 -2.06 20.11 -15.26
CA GLU A 58 -1.75 21.53 -15.44
C GLU A 58 -1.79 21.93 -16.91
N ALA A 59 -2.53 23.01 -17.18
CA ALA A 59 -2.74 23.57 -18.49
C ALA A 59 -2.59 25.09 -18.46
N SER A 60 -2.25 25.65 -19.62
CA SER A 60 -2.23 27.09 -19.85
C SER A 60 -3.39 27.50 -20.75
N GLY A 61 -4.00 28.65 -20.43
CA GLY A 61 -5.01 29.33 -21.21
C GLY A 61 -4.70 30.82 -21.32
N ALA A 62 -5.70 31.55 -21.75
CA ALA A 62 -5.72 32.99 -21.73
C ALA A 62 -7.14 33.49 -21.50
N SER A 63 -7.24 34.65 -20.84
CA SER A 63 -8.48 35.40 -20.74
C SER A 63 -8.84 36.04 -22.08
N ALA A 64 -10.12 36.08 -22.40
CA ALA A 64 -10.64 36.71 -23.60
C ALA A 64 -11.94 37.46 -23.26
N CYS A 65 -12.07 38.68 -23.78
CA CYS A 65 -13.31 39.42 -23.74
C CYS A 65 -14.07 39.21 -25.05
N THR A 66 -15.37 38.94 -24.96
CA THR A 66 -16.26 38.94 -26.13
C THR A 66 -17.59 39.55 -25.73
N ASP A 67 -17.94 40.68 -26.33
CA ASP A 67 -19.17 41.44 -26.06
C ASP A 67 -19.38 41.71 -24.55
N GLY A 68 -18.35 42.21 -23.85
CA GLY A 68 -18.38 42.48 -22.41
C GLY A 68 -18.38 41.26 -21.50
N VAL A 69 -18.19 40.05 -22.04
CA VAL A 69 -18.13 38.81 -21.26
C VAL A 69 -16.69 38.31 -21.18
N LEU A 70 -16.13 38.36 -19.97
CA LEU A 70 -14.85 37.74 -19.68
C LEU A 70 -14.97 36.21 -19.71
N SER A 71 -14.16 35.58 -20.53
CA SER A 71 -14.02 34.13 -20.64
C SER A 71 -12.58 33.70 -20.39
N ASP A 72 -12.38 32.50 -19.87
CA ASP A 72 -11.05 31.89 -19.74
C ASP A 72 -11.01 30.61 -20.58
N SER A 73 -10.01 30.51 -21.44
CA SER A 73 -9.80 29.33 -22.30
C SER A 73 -9.09 28.19 -21.58
N CYS A 74 -8.62 28.39 -20.35
CA CYS A 74 -7.93 27.35 -19.61
C CYS A 74 -8.88 26.20 -19.27
N GLN A 75 -8.54 25.00 -19.73
CA GLN A 75 -9.21 23.75 -19.41
C GLN A 75 -8.15 22.78 -18.87
N PRO A 76 -8.32 22.24 -17.65
CA PRO A 76 -7.41 21.22 -17.12
C PRO A 76 -7.28 20.02 -18.06
N GLY A 77 -6.12 19.36 -18.02
CA GLY A 77 -5.94 18.06 -18.65
C GLY A 77 -6.93 17.02 -18.13
N GLU A 78 -7.17 15.97 -18.91
CA GLU A 78 -7.96 14.82 -18.46
C GLU A 78 -7.11 13.96 -17.52
N PRO A 79 -7.67 13.50 -16.39
CA PRO A 79 -6.95 12.65 -15.45
C PRO A 79 -6.70 11.26 -16.03
N SER A 80 -5.62 10.64 -15.57
CA SER A 80 -5.22 9.27 -15.89
C SER A 80 -5.08 8.43 -14.61
N GLU A 81 -4.82 7.13 -14.77
CA GLU A 81 -4.57 6.25 -13.62
C GLU A 81 -3.23 6.59 -12.97
N GLU A 82 -3.23 6.82 -11.66
CA GLU A 82 -2.01 7.05 -10.88
C GLU A 82 -1.07 5.83 -10.90
N THR A 83 0.22 6.06 -11.10
CA THR A 83 1.26 5.03 -11.05
C THR A 83 2.32 5.36 -10.01
N CYS A 84 2.63 4.41 -9.13
CA CYS A 84 3.59 4.60 -8.06
C CYS A 84 5.03 4.82 -8.52
N GLY A 85 5.72 5.73 -7.81
CA GLY A 85 7.17 5.91 -7.83
C GLY A 85 7.68 6.73 -9.01
N ASN A 86 6.81 7.44 -9.73
CA ASN A 86 7.20 8.35 -10.79
C ASN A 86 7.22 9.82 -10.33
N GLY A 87 6.63 10.13 -9.15
CA GLY A 87 6.59 11.47 -8.58
C GLY A 87 5.67 12.44 -9.33
N VAL A 88 4.64 11.94 -10.02
CA VAL A 88 3.70 12.71 -10.84
C VAL A 88 2.27 12.41 -10.39
N ASP A 89 1.48 13.46 -10.17
CA ASP A 89 0.04 13.41 -9.89
C ASP A 89 -0.72 13.22 -11.23
N GLU A 90 -0.99 11.98 -11.61
CA GLU A 90 -1.59 11.60 -12.88
C GLU A 90 -3.11 11.68 -12.90
N ASP A 91 -3.74 11.51 -11.74
CA ASP A 91 -5.20 11.56 -11.60
C ASP A 91 -5.71 12.95 -11.18
N CYS A 92 -4.77 13.87 -10.91
CA CYS A 92 -4.96 15.30 -10.74
C CYS A 92 -5.79 15.66 -9.51
N ASP A 93 -5.69 14.85 -8.46
CA ASP A 93 -6.35 15.05 -7.18
C ASP A 93 -5.52 15.90 -6.19
N GLY A 94 -4.25 16.15 -6.52
CA GLY A 94 -3.29 16.94 -5.75
C GLY A 94 -2.39 16.15 -4.80
N ALA A 95 -2.50 14.81 -4.77
CA ALA A 95 -1.54 13.91 -4.17
C ALA A 95 -0.60 13.34 -5.25
N VAL A 96 0.51 12.75 -4.80
CA VAL A 96 1.51 12.11 -5.68
C VAL A 96 1.87 10.79 -5.04
N ASP A 97 1.89 9.71 -5.83
CA ASP A 97 2.26 8.37 -5.40
C ASP A 97 1.45 7.89 -4.16
N GLU A 98 0.13 8.03 -4.17
CA GLU A 98 -0.78 7.65 -3.07
C GLU A 98 -1.38 6.23 -3.19
N SER A 99 -2.32 5.89 -2.30
CA SER A 99 -2.76 4.51 -2.09
C SER A 99 -3.73 3.96 -3.15
N ASP A 100 -4.31 4.81 -4.00
CA ASP A 100 -5.22 4.44 -5.10
C ASP A 100 -4.53 4.32 -6.45
N ALA A 101 -3.21 4.53 -6.50
CA ALA A 101 -2.38 4.13 -7.62
C ALA A 101 -2.59 2.65 -8.00
N VAL A 102 -2.57 2.37 -9.30
CA VAL A 102 -2.93 1.05 -9.84
C VAL A 102 -1.97 -0.07 -9.46
N ASP A 103 -0.73 0.29 -9.12
CA ASP A 103 0.32 -0.63 -8.67
C ASP A 103 0.67 -0.43 -7.18
N ALA A 104 -0.15 0.29 -6.43
CA ALA A 104 -0.07 0.31 -4.97
C ALA A 104 -0.19 -1.11 -4.41
N ARG A 105 0.55 -1.39 -3.34
CA ARG A 105 0.59 -2.73 -2.73
C ARG A 105 0.47 -2.68 -1.23
N LEU A 106 0.18 -3.84 -0.65
CA LEU A 106 0.20 -3.99 0.80
C LEU A 106 1.63 -3.97 1.32
N TRP A 107 1.82 -3.19 2.38
CA TRP A 107 2.99 -3.16 3.23
C TRP A 107 2.57 -3.58 4.63
N TYR A 108 3.42 -4.33 5.32
CA TYR A 108 3.12 -4.98 6.59
C TYR A 108 4.02 -4.41 7.67
N ALA A 109 3.44 -4.07 8.83
CA ALA A 109 4.19 -3.49 9.94
C ALA A 109 5.28 -4.45 10.42
N ASP A 110 6.49 -3.93 10.64
CA ASP A 110 7.67 -4.63 11.16
C ASP A 110 8.08 -3.93 12.46
N LEU A 111 7.42 -4.30 13.57
CA LEU A 111 7.54 -3.65 14.86
C LEU A 111 8.83 -4.03 15.62
N ASP A 112 9.35 -5.24 15.37
CA ASP A 112 10.55 -5.73 16.03
C ASP A 112 11.84 -5.60 15.18
N GLY A 113 11.70 -5.27 13.90
CA GLY A 113 12.79 -4.86 13.01
C GLY A 113 13.59 -6.01 12.40
N ASP A 114 12.97 -7.18 12.24
CA ASP A 114 13.63 -8.36 11.65
C ASP A 114 13.52 -8.44 10.12
N GLY A 115 12.72 -7.56 9.52
CA GLY A 115 12.51 -7.46 8.08
C GLY A 115 11.31 -8.25 7.55
N PHE A 116 10.54 -8.88 8.43
CA PHE A 116 9.28 -9.55 8.13
C PHE A 116 8.14 -8.76 8.78
N GLY A 117 6.97 -8.72 8.13
CA GLY A 117 5.87 -7.88 8.61
C GLY A 117 4.63 -8.67 8.99
N ASP A 118 3.87 -8.13 9.94
CA ASP A 118 2.63 -8.70 10.45
C ASP A 118 1.56 -8.76 9.34
N PRO A 119 1.10 -9.96 8.93
CA PRO A 119 0.05 -10.11 7.92
C PRO A 119 -1.29 -9.47 8.33
N PHE A 120 -1.52 -9.22 9.62
CA PHE A 120 -2.70 -8.54 10.13
C PHE A 120 -2.50 -7.02 10.28
N GLY A 121 -1.26 -6.54 10.20
CA GLY A 121 -0.85 -5.14 10.28
C GLY A 121 -0.61 -4.49 8.92
N ALA A 122 -1.43 -4.80 7.92
CA ALA A 122 -1.23 -4.35 6.54
C ALA A 122 -1.81 -2.95 6.25
N VAL A 123 -1.10 -2.16 5.43
CA VAL A 123 -1.55 -0.89 4.85
C VAL A 123 -1.29 -0.86 3.34
N LEU A 124 -2.21 -0.29 2.57
CA LEU A 124 -2.03 -0.09 1.13
C LEU A 124 -1.30 1.24 0.90
N ALA A 125 -0.16 1.22 0.21
CA ALA A 125 0.60 2.42 -0.15
C ALA A 125 1.51 2.16 -1.37
N CYS A 126 1.91 3.22 -2.07
CA CYS A 126 2.90 3.11 -3.13
C CYS A 126 4.30 2.76 -2.61
N LEU A 127 4.77 3.52 -1.62
CA LEU A 127 6.09 3.37 -1.03
C LEU A 127 5.97 2.78 0.38
N PRO A 128 6.98 2.04 0.86
CA PRO A 128 6.96 1.49 2.22
C PRO A 128 6.86 2.63 3.23
N PRO A 129 5.82 2.67 4.06
CA PRO A 129 5.82 3.55 5.21
C PRO A 129 6.96 3.18 6.18
N ASN A 130 7.37 4.11 7.02
CA ASN A 130 8.43 3.84 7.99
C ASN A 130 8.00 2.74 8.97
N GLY A 131 8.82 1.69 9.09
CA GLY A 131 8.51 0.51 9.91
C GLY A 131 7.58 -0.49 9.23
N PHE A 132 7.51 -0.48 7.90
CA PHE A 132 6.75 -1.47 7.13
C PHE A 132 7.61 -2.11 6.05
N VAL A 133 7.35 -3.39 5.78
CA VAL A 133 8.05 -4.22 4.80
C VAL A 133 7.07 -4.89 3.85
N ALA A 134 7.59 -5.44 2.74
CA ALA A 134 6.76 -6.09 1.73
C ALA A 134 6.39 -7.54 2.09
N ASP A 135 7.22 -8.14 2.93
CA ASP A 135 7.04 -9.51 3.40
C ASP A 135 5.98 -9.53 4.49
N SER A 136 5.08 -10.50 4.42
CA SER A 136 3.92 -10.63 5.32
C SER A 136 3.98 -11.89 6.16
N THR A 137 5.16 -12.47 6.35
CA THR A 137 5.27 -13.79 6.96
C THR A 137 5.30 -13.75 8.48
N ASP A 138 5.55 -12.59 9.08
CA ASP A 138 5.79 -12.47 10.52
C ASP A 138 4.61 -12.97 11.36
N CYS A 139 4.87 -14.01 12.13
CA CYS A 139 3.89 -14.62 13.01
C CYS A 139 3.88 -13.99 14.41
N ASN A 140 4.92 -13.23 14.78
CA ASN A 140 5.13 -12.66 16.09
C ASN A 140 5.96 -11.37 16.03
N ASP A 141 5.27 -10.28 15.69
CA ASP A 141 5.72 -8.88 15.57
C ASP A 141 6.17 -8.24 16.91
N SER A 142 6.61 -9.05 17.87
CA SER A 142 7.17 -8.63 19.15
C SER A 142 8.49 -9.35 19.47
N ASP A 143 8.96 -10.22 18.58
CA ASP A 143 10.14 -11.04 18.73
C ASP A 143 10.85 -11.21 17.39
N ALA A 144 11.88 -10.37 17.18
CA ALA A 144 12.72 -10.32 15.98
C ALA A 144 13.48 -11.62 15.65
N THR A 145 13.28 -12.68 16.44
CA THR A 145 13.79 -14.01 16.16
C THR A 145 12.72 -14.94 15.60
N ALA A 146 11.46 -14.54 15.49
CA ALA A 146 10.32 -15.41 15.21
C ALA A 146 9.40 -14.89 14.10
N TRP A 147 9.84 -15.00 12.84
CA TRP A 147 9.09 -14.51 11.68
C TRP A 147 8.19 -15.53 11.00
N ALA A 148 8.33 -16.84 11.23
CA ALA A 148 7.41 -17.83 10.67
C ALA A 148 7.39 -19.12 11.48
N ALA A 149 6.30 -19.89 11.40
CA ALA A 149 6.29 -21.22 11.99
C ALA A 149 7.28 -22.15 11.26
N PRO A 150 8.12 -22.92 11.97
CA PRO A 150 9.10 -23.81 11.35
C PRO A 150 8.44 -24.88 10.47
N GLY A 151 9.13 -25.26 9.40
CA GLY A 151 8.73 -26.39 8.55
C GLY A 151 8.97 -27.77 9.18
N GLU A 152 8.52 -28.83 8.51
CA GLU A 152 8.78 -30.22 8.91
C GLU A 152 10.29 -30.53 8.85
N ILE A 153 10.83 -31.13 9.92
CA ILE A 153 12.17 -31.73 9.89
C ILE A 153 12.13 -33.02 9.06
N GLN A 154 13.03 -33.11 8.08
CA GLN A 154 13.16 -34.27 7.21
C GLN A 154 14.51 -34.98 7.40
N ALA A 155 14.64 -36.11 6.72
CA ALA A 155 15.89 -36.86 6.62
C ALA A 155 16.50 -37.29 7.97
N LEU A 156 15.67 -37.81 8.89
CA LEU A 156 16.17 -38.46 10.09
C LEU A 156 16.93 -39.74 9.74
N ILE A 157 18.17 -39.82 10.18
CA ILE A 157 19.09 -40.94 9.91
C ILE A 157 19.64 -41.45 11.24
N PHE A 158 19.59 -42.78 11.45
CA PHE A 158 20.25 -43.41 12.58
C PHE A 158 21.76 -43.50 12.35
N ALA A 159 22.54 -42.82 13.19
CA ALA A 159 23.99 -42.90 13.19
C ALA A 159 24.48 -44.15 13.94
N THR A 160 23.76 -44.56 14.99
CA THR A 160 23.99 -45.80 15.74
C THR A 160 22.65 -46.48 16.06
N SER A 161 22.67 -47.57 16.84
CA SER A 161 21.43 -48.21 17.32
C SER A 161 20.59 -47.33 18.24
N THR A 162 21.17 -46.28 18.82
CA THR A 162 20.54 -45.44 19.86
C THR A 162 20.69 -43.94 19.60
N SER A 163 21.35 -43.54 18.51
CA SER A 163 21.53 -42.13 18.14
C SER A 163 21.08 -41.89 16.71
N PHE A 164 20.48 -40.74 16.50
CA PHE A 164 19.98 -40.30 15.21
C PHE A 164 20.21 -38.80 15.02
N GLU A 165 20.36 -38.41 13.76
CA GLU A 165 20.68 -37.06 13.31
C GLU A 165 19.67 -36.65 12.24
N TRP A 166 19.44 -35.35 12.07
CA TRP A 166 18.54 -34.81 11.05
C TRP A 166 19.04 -33.47 10.51
N GLN A 167 18.40 -32.99 9.46
CA GLN A 167 18.65 -31.67 8.90
C GLN A 167 17.53 -30.73 9.28
N LEU A 168 17.88 -29.52 9.72
CA LEU A 168 16.90 -28.45 9.92
C LEU A 168 16.26 -28.08 8.56
N PRO A 169 15.02 -27.57 8.55
CA PRO A 169 14.45 -26.95 7.37
C PRO A 169 15.38 -25.84 6.84
N ALA A 170 15.40 -25.63 5.53
CA ALA A 170 16.21 -24.57 4.92
C ALA A 170 15.81 -23.18 5.44
N GLU A 171 14.51 -22.96 5.63
CA GLU A 171 13.92 -21.76 6.22
C GLU A 171 13.17 -22.17 7.51
N PRO A 172 13.83 -22.16 8.68
CA PRO A 172 13.23 -22.61 9.93
C PRO A 172 12.25 -21.59 10.52
N GLY A 173 12.09 -20.41 9.93
CA GLY A 173 11.19 -19.36 10.41
C GLY A 173 11.62 -18.68 11.73
N SER A 174 12.63 -19.23 12.42
CA SER A 174 13.20 -18.74 13.69
C SER A 174 14.30 -19.68 14.23
N PRO A 175 15.06 -19.28 15.27
CA PRO A 175 15.60 -20.21 16.25
C PRO A 175 14.44 -20.96 16.94
N ALA A 176 14.42 -22.28 16.79
CA ALA A 176 13.35 -23.12 17.31
C ALA A 176 13.90 -24.19 18.26
N ASP A 177 13.14 -24.51 19.30
CA ASP A 177 13.40 -25.66 20.15
C ASP A 177 12.98 -26.93 19.41
N THR A 178 13.90 -27.88 19.28
CA THR A 178 13.59 -29.19 18.72
C THR A 178 12.99 -30.10 19.77
N TRP A 179 12.12 -31.00 19.33
CA TRP A 179 11.56 -32.04 20.18
C TRP A 179 11.37 -33.33 19.39
N ILE A 180 11.34 -34.46 20.09
CA ILE A 180 11.28 -35.77 19.46
C ILE A 180 10.11 -36.56 20.06
N LEU A 181 9.28 -37.13 19.18
CA LEU A 181 8.28 -38.12 19.54
C LEU A 181 8.71 -39.50 19.05
N ARG A 182 8.65 -40.47 19.96
CA ARG A 182 8.76 -41.90 19.68
C ARG A 182 7.39 -42.55 19.78
N SER A 183 6.97 -43.28 18.76
CA SER A 183 5.71 -44.03 18.76
C SER A 183 5.91 -45.52 18.45
N THR A 184 5.08 -46.36 19.06
CA THR A 184 4.95 -47.78 18.71
C THR A 184 4.00 -48.02 17.54
N ALA A 185 3.35 -46.98 17.01
CA ALA A 185 2.41 -47.05 15.90
C ALA A 185 2.73 -46.00 14.82
N PRO A 186 2.83 -46.38 13.53
CA PRO A 186 3.29 -45.48 12.47
C PRO A 186 2.37 -44.28 12.19
N ALA A 187 1.12 -44.36 12.63
CA ALA A 187 0.08 -43.35 12.36
C ALA A 187 -0.45 -42.66 13.63
N ASP A 188 0.03 -43.04 14.82
CA ASP A 188 -0.43 -42.49 16.09
C ASP A 188 0.74 -41.87 16.86
N PHE A 189 0.96 -40.58 16.64
CA PHE A 189 1.93 -39.78 17.40
C PHE A 189 1.29 -39.06 18.59
N VAL A 190 0.07 -39.44 18.98
CA VAL A 190 -0.69 -38.82 20.07
C VAL A 190 -0.79 -39.78 21.26
N GLY A 191 -1.48 -40.92 21.09
CA GLY A 191 -1.75 -41.88 22.16
C GLY A 191 -0.62 -42.88 22.38
N ALA A 192 -0.01 -43.36 21.30
CA ALA A 192 1.10 -44.31 21.33
C ALA A 192 2.49 -43.64 21.47
N ALA A 193 2.54 -42.32 21.59
CA ALA A 193 3.79 -41.57 21.59
C ALA A 193 4.34 -41.20 22.97
N SER A 194 5.66 -41.27 23.09
CA SER A 194 6.46 -40.79 24.22
C SER A 194 7.39 -39.67 23.77
N CYS A 195 7.61 -38.68 24.62
CA CYS A 195 8.55 -37.59 24.37
C CYS A 195 9.97 -38.04 24.69
N LEU A 196 10.90 -37.69 23.80
CA LEU A 196 12.33 -37.77 24.03
C LEU A 196 12.92 -36.36 23.95
N SER A 197 13.93 -36.09 24.76
CA SER A 197 14.67 -34.83 24.70
C SER A 197 15.76 -34.93 23.63
N PRO A 198 15.91 -33.92 22.75
CA PRO A 198 17.03 -33.88 21.82
C PRO A 198 18.35 -33.70 22.58
N ALA A 199 19.45 -34.16 21.97
CA ALA A 199 20.80 -33.93 22.46
C ALA A 199 21.35 -32.57 21.97
N SER A 200 20.92 -32.13 20.79
CA SER A 200 21.22 -30.82 20.22
C SER A 200 20.13 -30.43 19.20
N ALA A 201 20.27 -29.28 18.53
CA ALA A 201 19.33 -28.86 17.49
C ALA A 201 19.21 -29.87 16.32
N THR A 202 20.23 -30.70 16.07
CA THR A 202 20.29 -31.64 14.93
C THR A 202 20.48 -33.10 15.33
N GLU A 203 20.51 -33.41 16.63
CA GLU A 203 20.85 -34.74 17.12
C GLU A 203 19.96 -35.18 18.29
N GLY A 204 19.65 -36.47 18.33
CA GLY A 204 18.81 -37.08 19.36
C GLY A 204 19.31 -38.47 19.74
N THR A 205 18.89 -38.92 20.92
CA THR A 205 19.19 -40.28 21.40
C THR A 205 17.95 -40.93 21.98
N ASP A 206 17.84 -42.24 21.79
CA ASP A 206 16.93 -43.09 22.55
C ASP A 206 17.77 -44.17 23.24
N GLY A 207 17.82 -44.12 24.57
CA GLY A 207 18.59 -45.07 25.38
C GLY A 207 17.96 -46.46 25.44
N GLU A 208 16.73 -46.62 24.96
CA GLU A 208 16.04 -47.88 24.90
C GLU A 208 16.14 -48.47 23.47
N LEU A 209 15.92 -49.78 23.33
CA LEU A 209 15.79 -50.44 22.02
C LEU A 209 14.37 -51.01 21.88
N PRO A 210 13.81 -51.06 20.66
CA PRO A 210 12.51 -51.68 20.46
C PRO A 210 12.55 -53.16 20.87
N PRO A 211 11.49 -53.68 21.51
CA PRO A 211 11.38 -55.11 21.80
C PRO A 211 11.64 -55.98 20.57
N SER A 212 12.21 -57.17 20.77
CA SER A 212 12.51 -58.10 19.68
C SER A 212 11.27 -58.37 18.81
N GLY A 213 11.39 -58.11 17.51
CA GLY A 213 10.30 -58.27 16.54
C GLY A 213 9.38 -57.06 16.39
N SER A 214 9.70 -55.94 17.02
CA SER A 214 8.98 -54.66 16.87
C SER A 214 9.89 -53.56 16.32
N VAL A 215 9.29 -52.46 15.88
CA VAL A 215 9.97 -51.26 15.43
C VAL A 215 9.36 -50.05 16.12
N TRP A 216 10.15 -48.99 16.27
CA TRP A 216 9.65 -47.69 16.66
C TRP A 216 9.62 -46.73 15.48
N TYR A 217 8.75 -45.75 15.59
CA TYR A 217 8.58 -44.68 14.65
C TYR A 217 8.94 -43.36 15.34
N TYR A 218 9.69 -42.53 14.64
CA TYR A 218 10.18 -41.26 15.18
C TYR A 218 9.64 -40.11 14.35
N LEU A 219 9.32 -39.03 15.05
CA LEU A 219 8.97 -37.75 14.45
C LEU A 219 9.73 -36.68 15.21
N VAL A 220 10.40 -35.80 14.49
CA VAL A 220 11.11 -34.66 15.06
C VAL A 220 10.39 -33.41 14.59
N GLY A 221 10.10 -32.52 15.53
CA GLY A 221 9.47 -31.24 15.27
C GLY A 221 10.32 -30.09 15.80
N MET A 222 9.90 -28.90 15.42
CA MET A 222 10.42 -27.62 15.91
C MET A 222 9.27 -26.81 16.48
N ALA A 223 9.56 -25.93 17.44
CA ALA A 223 8.61 -24.99 18.00
C ALA A 223 9.30 -23.65 18.24
N ASN A 224 8.58 -22.55 18.05
CA ASN A 224 9.07 -21.20 18.25
C ASN A 224 7.98 -20.30 18.86
N GLY A 225 8.27 -19.00 18.99
CA GLY A 225 7.38 -18.01 19.60
C GLY A 225 6.07 -17.71 18.87
N CYS A 226 5.84 -18.24 17.66
CA CYS A 226 4.57 -18.02 16.93
C CYS A 226 3.36 -18.53 17.75
N ALA A 227 2.20 -17.88 17.63
CA ALA A 227 0.97 -18.32 18.31
C ALA A 227 0.51 -19.73 17.89
N ASP A 228 0.82 -20.13 16.65
CA ASP A 228 0.64 -21.49 16.12
C ASP A 228 1.86 -22.42 16.38
N GLY A 229 2.77 -22.00 17.28
CA GLY A 229 4.19 -22.37 17.51
C GLY A 229 4.59 -23.84 17.64
N VAL A 230 4.06 -24.71 16.79
CA VAL A 230 4.53 -26.06 16.54
C VAL A 230 4.64 -26.22 15.03
N ALA A 231 5.81 -26.61 14.54
CA ALA A 231 6.00 -27.00 13.16
C ALA A 231 4.89 -27.97 12.74
N ALA A 232 4.32 -27.77 11.56
CA ALA A 232 3.42 -28.77 10.99
C ALA A 232 4.17 -30.12 11.01
N LEU A 233 3.57 -31.15 11.59
CA LEU A 233 4.17 -32.49 11.71
C LEU A 233 4.27 -33.22 10.37
N GLY A 234 4.21 -32.47 9.27
CA GLY A 234 4.08 -32.95 7.91
C GLY A 234 2.70 -33.56 7.62
N SER A 235 2.63 -34.15 6.43
CA SER A 235 1.50 -34.96 6.01
C SER A 235 1.89 -36.45 5.97
N GLY A 236 0.91 -37.32 6.26
CA GLY A 236 1.04 -38.74 5.94
C GLY A 236 1.06 -38.97 4.43
N SER A 237 1.39 -40.19 4.00
CA SER A 237 1.36 -40.58 2.58
C SER A 237 -0.01 -40.43 1.91
N GLY A 238 -1.08 -40.36 2.70
CA GLY A 238 -2.45 -40.05 2.24
C GLY A 238 -2.79 -38.56 2.17
N GLY A 239 -1.83 -37.66 2.40
CA GLY A 239 -2.02 -36.20 2.35
C GLY A 239 -2.57 -35.56 3.62
N SER A 240 -3.15 -36.34 4.55
CA SER A 240 -3.65 -35.84 5.83
C SER A 240 -2.51 -35.34 6.73
N THR A 241 -2.69 -34.16 7.33
CA THR A 241 -1.78 -33.60 8.34
C THR A 241 -1.60 -34.60 9.49
N ARG A 242 -0.36 -34.81 9.92
CA ARG A 242 -0.09 -35.63 11.10
C ARG A 242 -0.43 -34.84 12.36
N THR A 243 -0.99 -35.52 13.34
CA THR A 243 -1.18 -34.97 14.68
C THR A 243 -0.23 -35.66 15.63
N GLY A 244 0.23 -34.90 16.63
CA GLY A 244 1.20 -35.35 17.60
C GLY A 244 0.89 -34.68 18.93
N ARG A 245 1.26 -35.35 20.01
CA ARG A 245 1.15 -34.78 21.35
C ARG A 245 2.20 -33.69 21.54
N SER A 246 1.90 -32.69 22.36
CA SER A 246 2.89 -31.72 22.83
C SER A 246 3.89 -32.39 23.78
N CYS A 247 5.17 -32.04 23.62
CA CYS A 247 6.23 -32.37 24.56
C CYS A 247 6.61 -31.12 25.36
N PRO A 248 6.77 -31.23 26.69
CA PRO A 248 7.31 -30.14 27.50
C PRO A 248 8.79 -29.91 27.26
#